data_AF-A0A5R8K731-F1
#
_entry.id   AF-A0A5R8K731-F1
#
_cell.length_a   1.000
_cell.length_b   1.000
_cell.length_c   1.000
_cell.angle_alpha   90.00
_cell.angle_beta   90.00
_cell.angle_gamma   90.00
#
_symmetry.space_group_name_H-M   'P 1'
#
loop_
_entity.id
_entity.type
_entity.pdbx_description
1 polymer ?
#
loop_
_entity_poly.entity_id
_entity_poly.type
_entity_poly.pdbx_seq_one_letter_code
_entity_poly.pdbx_strand_id
1 'polypeptide(L)' 'MKAQFLADISQNGKAWTEREDAARLFANWFGFRRTGHQIRACVKSLINGLIRDKSLETDGSCIQRI' A
#
# COMPACT_ATOMS: atom_id res chain seq x y z
N MET A 1 -8.94 1.75 -7.79
CA MET A 1 -8.30 0.99 -6.68
C MET A 1 -6.78 1.17 -6.67
N LYS A 2 -6.02 0.69 -7.68
CA LYS A 2 -4.55 0.89 -7.77
C LYS A 2 -4.13 2.37 -7.67
N ALA A 3 -4.75 3.24 -8.46
CA ALA A 3 -4.43 4.68 -8.48
C ALA A 3 -4.68 5.38 -7.12
N GLN A 4 -5.75 5.03 -6.42
CA GLN A 4 -6.04 5.57 -5.09
C GLN A 4 -5.01 5.09 -4.07
N PHE A 5 -4.69 3.79 -4.07
CA PHE A 5 -3.65 3.25 -3.20
C PHE A 5 -2.30 3.95 -3.43
N LEU A 6 -1.94 4.21 -4.69
CA LEU A 6 -0.74 4.98 -5.03
C LEU A 6 -0.82 6.42 -4.53
N ALA A 7 -1.99 7.07 -4.57
CA ALA A 7 -2.19 8.41 -4.06
C ALA A 7 -2.06 8.47 -2.53
N ASP A 8 -2.63 7.49 -1.82
CA ASP A 8 -2.62 7.42 -0.35
C ASP A 8 -1.20 7.23 0.19
N ILE A 9 -0.42 6.32 -0.40
CA ILE A 9 0.99 6.11 0.02
C ILE A 9 1.93 7.22 -0.48
N SER A 10 1.50 8.03 -1.47
CA SER A 10 2.29 9.15 -1.99
C SER A 10 1.82 10.51 -1.47
N GLN A 11 0.92 10.57 -0.47
CA GLN A 11 0.32 11.81 0.01
C GLN A 11 1.33 12.87 0.47
N ASN A 12 2.53 12.45 0.91
CA ASN A 12 3.62 13.34 1.31
C ASN A 12 4.78 13.44 0.30
N GLY A 13 4.62 12.91 -0.92
CA GLY A 13 5.66 12.86 -1.95
C GLY A 13 6.75 11.84 -1.61
N LYS A 14 7.03 10.91 -2.54
CA LYS A 14 8.17 9.95 -2.52
C LYS A 14 8.64 9.52 -1.12
N ALA A 15 7.70 9.16 -0.26
CA ALA A 15 7.98 8.81 1.12
C ALA A 15 7.91 7.29 1.24
N TRP A 16 8.97 6.71 1.80
CA TRP A 16 8.97 5.32 2.20
C TRP A 16 7.86 5.08 3.23
N THR A 17 6.93 4.21 2.88
CA THR A 17 5.79 3.84 3.71
C THR A 17 5.93 2.39 4.14
N GLU A 18 5.78 2.09 5.42
CA GLU A 18 5.76 0.70 5.88
C GLU A 18 4.58 -0.05 5.25
N ARG A 19 4.80 -1.30 4.83
CA ARG A 19 3.73 -2.15 4.26
C ARG A 19 2.53 -2.30 5.21
N GLU A 20 2.78 -2.33 6.51
CA GLU A 20 1.75 -2.39 7.55
C GLU A 20 0.90 -1.12 7.58
N ASP A 21 1.53 0.05 7.47
CA ASP A 21 0.83 1.33 7.42
C ASP A 21 0.10 1.51 6.10
N ALA A 22 0.66 1.06 4.98
CA ALA A 22 -0.05 1.02 3.71
C ALA A 22 -1.32 0.15 3.80
N ALA A 23 -1.28 -0.97 4.54
CA ALA A 23 -2.45 -1.81 4.77
C ALA A 23 -3.50 -1.13 5.68
N ARG A 24 -3.06 -0.36 6.68
CA ARG A 24 -3.96 0.44 7.53
C ARG A 24 -4.61 1.58 6.76
N LEU A 25 -3.85 2.35 5.98
CA LEU A 25 -4.34 3.43 5.14
C LEU A 25 -5.38 2.91 4.14
N PHE A 26 -5.06 1.80 3.47
CA PHE A 26 -5.98 1.14 2.56
C PHE A 26 -7.26 0.64 3.27
N ALA A 27 -7.13 0.05 4.46
CA ALA A 27 -8.29 -0.39 5.24
C ALA A 27 -9.19 0.79 5.65
N ASN A 28 -8.57 1.89 6.11
CA ASN A 28 -9.27 3.11 6.49
C ASN A 28 -9.99 3.75 5.31
N TRP A 29 -9.35 3.81 4.13
CA TRP A 29 -9.98 4.33 2.92
C TRP A 29 -11.23 3.53 2.51
N PHE A 30 -11.19 2.21 2.66
CA PHE A 30 -12.35 1.35 2.44
C PHE A 30 -13.42 1.42 3.54
N GLY A 31 -13.19 2.16 4.63
CA GLY A 31 -14.09 2.24 5.78
C GLY A 31 -14.05 1.01 6.68
N PHE A 32 -13.05 0.14 6.56
CA PHE A 32 -12.89 -1.00 7.45
C PHE A 32 -12.37 -0.55 8.82
N ARG A 33 -13.09 -0.92 9.88
CA ARG A 33 -12.69 -0.62 11.26
C ARG A 33 -11.47 -1.41 11.76
N ARG A 34 -11.14 -2.54 11.13
CA ARG A 34 -10.04 -3.43 11.54
C ARG A 34 -9.30 -3.99 10.33
N THR A 35 -7.97 -3.93 10.35
CA THR A 35 -7.10 -4.58 9.35
C THR A 35 -6.92 -6.07 9.71
N GLY A 36 -7.94 -6.88 9.39
CA GLY A 36 -7.90 -8.33 9.57
C GLY A 36 -7.01 -9.06 8.55
N HIS A 37 -6.76 -10.36 8.76
CA HIS A 37 -5.90 -11.19 7.91
C HIS A 37 -6.24 -11.10 6.41
N GLN A 38 -7.54 -11.09 6.07
CA GLN A 38 -8.00 -10.99 4.67
C GLN A 38 -7.58 -9.67 4.00
N ILE A 39 -7.70 -8.54 4.71
CA ILE A 39 -7.30 -7.22 4.18
C ILE A 39 -5.79 -7.20 3.96
N ARG A 40 -5.02 -7.76 4.91
CA ARG A 40 -3.56 -7.85 4.80
C ARG A 40 -3.13 -8.67 3.60
N ALA A 41 -3.77 -9.82 3.37
CA ALA A 41 -3.50 -10.66 2.22
C ALA A 41 -3.81 -9.94 0.90
N CYS A 42 -4.94 -9.24 0.84
CA CYS A 42 -5.35 -8.44 -0.32
C CYS A 42 -4.33 -7.33 -0.63
N VAL A 43 -3.97 -6.53 0.39
CA VAL A 43 -2.99 -5.44 0.25
C VAL A 43 -1.62 -5.98 -0.16
N LYS A 44 -1.17 -7.09 0.43
CA LYS A 44 0.08 -7.74 0.05
C LYS A 44 0.08 -8.15 -1.43
N SER A 45 -1.01 -8.73 -1.92
CA SER A 45 -1.16 -9.07 -3.34
C SER A 45 -1.15 -7.84 -4.23
N LEU A 46 -1.81 -6.75 -3.81
CA LEU A 46 -1.84 -5.47 -4.53
C LEU A 46 -0.45 -4.86 -4.65
N ILE A 47 0.30 -4.78 -3.54
CA ILE A 47 1.67 -4.27 -3.49
C ILE A 47 2.57 -5.07 -4.43
N ASN A 48 2.52 -6.41 -4.35
CA ASN A 48 3.32 -7.28 -5.21
C ASN A 48 3.01 -7.05 -6.71
N GLY A 49 1.74 -6.87 -7.05
CA GLY A 49 1.34 -6.52 -8.42
C GLY A 49 1.90 -5.17 -8.87
N LEU A 50 1.85 -4.15 -8.00
CA LEU A 50 2.36 -2.81 -8.32
C LEU A 50 3.89 -2.74 -8.40
N ILE A 51 4.61 -3.56 -7.63
CA ILE A 51 6.06 -3.73 -7.77
C ILE A 51 6.38 -4.37 -9.12
N ARG A 52 5.64 -5.43 -9.50
CA ARG A 52 5.81 -6.09 -10.81
C ARG A 52 5.52 -5.16 -11.98
N ASP A 53 4.52 -4.28 -11.82
CA ASP A 53 4.14 -3.25 -12.80
C ASP A 53 5.09 -2.03 -12.77
N LYS A 54 6.18 -2.05 -11.99
CA LYS A 54 7.15 -0.95 -11.82
C LYS A 54 6.51 0.39 -11.43
N SER A 55 5.39 0.33 -10.70
CA SER A 55 4.73 1.51 -10.11
C SER A 55 5.18 1.75 -8.67
N LEU A 56 5.73 0.71 -8.02
CA LEU A 56 6.32 0.77 -6.69
C LEU A 56 7.74 0.24 -6.70
N GLU A 57 8.57 0.87 -5.89
CA GLU A 57 9.84 0.34 -5.44
C GLU A 57 9.70 -0.13 -3.97
N THR A 58 10.60 -1.03 -3.57
CA THR A 58 10.59 -1.58 -2.22
C THR A 58 12.00 -1.58 -1.66
N ASP A 59 12.11 -1.20 -0.39
CA ASP A 59 13.32 -1.29 0.41
C ASP A 59 12.97 -1.95 1.74
N GLY A 60 13.41 -3.20 1.92
CA GLY A 60 13.05 -4.02 3.07
C GLY A 60 11.54 -4.16 3.29
N SER A 61 11.06 -3.62 4.41
CA SER A 61 9.63 -3.58 4.81
C SER A 61 8.88 -2.35 4.30
N CYS A 62 9.57 -1.43 3.65
CA CYS A 62 9.01 -0.19 3.12
C CYS A 62 8.73 -0.28 1.62
N ILE A 63 7.75 0.49 1.19
CA ILE A 63 7.36 0.68 -0.20
C ILE A 63 7.27 2.17 -0.51
N GLN A 64 7.58 2.52 -1.75
CA GLN A 64 7.49 3.88 -2.23
C GLN A 64 7.01 3.88 -3.68
N ARG A 65 6.31 4.95 -4.07
CA ARG A 65 5.94 5.18 -5.47
C ARG A 65 7.14 5.70 -6.27
N ILE A 66 7.35 5.11 -7.44
CA ILE A 66 8.38 5.50 -8.42
C ILE A 66 8.03 6.85 -9.06
#